data_AF-A0A3M1AN61-F1
#
_entry.id   AF-A0A3M1AN61-F1
#
_cell.length_a   1.000
_cell.length_b   1.000
_cell.length_c   1.000
_cell.angle_alpha   90.00
_cell.angle_beta   90.00
_cell.angle_gamma   90.00
#
_symmetry.space_group_name_H-M   'P 1'
#
loop_
_entity.id
_entity.type
_entity.pdbx_description
1 polymer ?
#
loop_
_entity_poly.entity_id
_entity_poly.type
_entity_poly.pdbx_seq_one_letter_code
_entity_poly.pdbx_strand_id
1 'polypeptide(L)'
;LFSRAVMVDAGIFVALTAGISMFLIVVFATMIGTLIPLILRRLGLDPALTSSPFIATISDITGLLIYFNIARLFWAKISGM
;
A
#
# COMPACT_ATOMS: atom_id res chain seq x y z
N LEU A 1 -9.61 9.40 -4.18
CA LEU A 1 -8.94 8.65 -5.27
C LEU A 1 -9.94 7.83 -6.09
N PHE A 2 -10.73 6.95 -5.46
CA PHE A 2 -11.84 6.24 -6.12
C PHE A 2 -12.80 7.18 -6.85
N SER A 3 -13.27 8.23 -6.17
CA SER A 3 -14.13 9.26 -6.76
C SER A 3 -13.46 9.95 -7.96
N ARG A 4 -12.14 10.13 -7.93
CA ARG A 4 -11.39 10.69 -9.07
C ARG A 4 -11.24 9.69 -10.20
N ALA A 5 -11.02 8.41 -9.91
CA ALA A 5 -10.95 7.36 -10.93
C ALA A 5 -12.30 7.21 -11.66
N VAL A 6 -13.41 7.36 -10.95
CA VAL A 6 -14.76 7.41 -11.53
C VAL A 6 -14.96 8.70 -12.35
N MET A 7 -14.51 9.85 -11.86
CA MET A 7 -14.59 11.12 -12.60
C MET A 7 -13.76 11.16 -13.89
N VAL A 8 -12.71 10.33 -13.99
CA VAL A 8 -11.83 10.26 -15.15
C VAL A 8 -12.28 9.17 -16.14
N ASP A 9 -13.45 8.54 -15.90
CA ASP A 9 -13.97 7.43 -16.71
C ASP A 9 -12.95 6.29 -16.93
N ALA A 10 -12.09 6.03 -15.93
CA ALA A 10 -10.98 5.08 -16.03
C ALA A 10 -11.43 3.59 -16.06
N GLY A 11 -12.73 3.32 -15.94
CA GLY A 11 -13.29 1.98 -15.84
C GLY A 11 -13.44 1.46 -14.41
N ILE A 12 -14.51 0.70 -14.17
CA ILE A 12 -14.90 0.24 -12.82
C ILE A 12 -13.82 -0.63 -12.15
N PHE A 13 -13.11 -1.47 -12.91
CA PHE A 13 -12.07 -2.34 -12.37
C PHE A 13 -10.81 -1.56 -11.96
N VAL A 14 -10.50 -0.46 -12.65
CA VAL A 14 -9.41 0.45 -12.25
C VAL A 14 -9.78 1.20 -10.97
N ALA A 15 -11.03 1.69 -10.89
CA ALA A 15 -11.53 2.33 -9.67
C ALA A 15 -11.49 1.36 -8.46
N LEU A 16 -11.98 0.13 -8.63
CA LEU A 16 -11.92 -0.91 -7.60
C LEU A 16 -10.49 -1.27 -7.19
N THR A 17 -9.59 -1.40 -8.17
CA THR A 17 -8.15 -1.65 -7.90
C THR A 17 -7.58 -0.56 -7.01
N ALA A 18 -7.79 0.73 -7.37
CA ALA A 18 -7.29 1.85 -6.58
C ALA A 18 -7.94 1.93 -5.19
N GLY A 19 -9.25 1.71 -5.09
CA GLY A 19 -10.00 1.76 -3.83
C GLY A 19 -9.56 0.70 -2.83
N ILE A 20 -9.53 -0.57 -3.27
CA ILE A 20 -9.12 -1.71 -2.43
C ILE A 20 -7.65 -1.59 -2.04
N SER A 21 -6.78 -1.24 -3.00
CA SER A 21 -5.35 -1.06 -2.71
C SER A 21 -5.14 0.02 -1.66
N MET A 22 -5.79 1.17 -1.79
CA MET A 22 -5.58 2.28 -0.85
C MET A 22 -6.03 1.93 0.57
N PHE A 23 -7.14 1.21 0.73
CA PHE A 23 -7.57 0.72 2.03
C PHE A 23 -6.50 -0.20 2.66
N LEU A 24 -6.01 -1.19 1.92
CA LEU A 24 -4.99 -2.11 2.40
C LEU A 24 -3.65 -1.41 2.68
N ILE A 25 -3.24 -0.49 1.82
CA ILE A 25 -2.00 0.29 1.99
C ILE A 25 -2.04 1.06 3.32
N VAL A 26 -3.15 1.71 3.66
CA VAL A 26 -3.27 2.47 4.92
C VAL A 26 -3.19 1.53 6.14
N VAL A 27 -3.86 0.37 6.09
CA VAL A 27 -3.77 -0.62 7.16
C VAL A 27 -2.34 -1.11 7.34
N PHE A 28 -1.66 -1.51 6.26
CA PHE A 28 -0.28 -1.99 6.34
C PHE A 28 0.71 -0.89 6.73
N ALA A 29 0.55 0.34 6.24
CA ALA A 29 1.41 1.47 6.60
C ALA A 29 1.35 1.77 8.12
N THR A 30 0.15 1.75 8.71
CA THR A 30 -0.01 1.95 10.16
C THR A 30 0.57 0.79 10.97
N MET A 31 0.44 -0.44 10.49
CA MET A 31 1.09 -1.60 11.08
C MET A 31 2.62 -1.49 11.02
N ILE A 32 3.19 -1.14 9.87
CA ILE A 32 4.64 -0.99 9.67
C ILE A 32 5.20 0.10 10.60
N GLY A 33 4.52 1.26 10.66
CA GLY A 33 4.94 2.38 11.50
C GLY A 33 4.96 2.07 13.01
N THR A 34 4.22 1.06 13.45
CA THR A 34 4.15 0.66 14.87
C THR A 34 4.95 -0.61 15.17
N LEU A 35 4.91 -1.59 14.28
CA LEU A 35 5.55 -2.89 14.46
C LEU A 35 7.07 -2.83 14.26
N ILE A 36 7.59 -2.07 13.29
CA ILE A 36 9.04 -2.02 13.06
C ILE A 36 9.80 -1.48 14.28
N PRO A 37 9.43 -0.33 14.87
CA PRO A 37 10.11 0.16 16.08
C PRO A 37 10.00 -0.82 17.25
N LEU A 38 8.84 -1.48 17.40
CA LEU A 38 8.61 -2.48 18.45
C LEU A 38 9.48 -3.74 18.27
N ILE A 39 9.62 -4.22 17.03
CA ILE A 39 10.47 -5.37 16.69
C ILE A 39 11.94 -5.04 16.95
N LEU A 40 12.42 -3.86 16.51
CA LEU A 40 13.80 -3.43 16.77
C LEU A 40 14.10 -3.41 18.26
N ARG A 41 13.20 -2.84 19.07
CA ARG A 41 13.31 -2.84 20.53
C ARG A 41 13.41 -4.26 21.10
N ARG A 42 12.62 -5.21 20.58
CA ARG A 42 12.66 -6.63 21.01
C ARG A 42 13.95 -7.34 20.61
N LEU A 43 14.57 -6.94 19.50
CA LEU A 43 15.86 -7.47 19.05
C LEU A 43 17.06 -6.79 19.74
N GLY A 44 16.83 -5.86 20.66
CA GLY A 44 17.89 -5.10 21.33
C GLY A 44 18.53 -4.02 20.45
N LEU A 45 17.93 -3.72 19.30
CA LEU A 45 18.36 -2.66 18.40
C LEU A 45 17.69 -1.35 18.81
N ASP A 46 18.41 -0.23 18.66
CA ASP A 46 17.90 1.08 19.03
C ASP A 46 16.73 1.49 18.11
N PRO A 47 15.51 1.72 18.64
CA PRO A 47 14.38 2.22 17.85
C PRO A 47 14.65 3.57 17.18
N ALA A 48 15.64 4.35 17.64
CA ALA A 48 16.07 5.56 16.95
C ALA A 48 16.63 5.27 15.55
N LEU A 49 17.02 4.02 15.24
CA LEU A 49 17.42 3.58 13.90
C LEU A 49 16.26 3.60 12.90
N THR A 50 15.00 3.48 13.36
CA THR A 50 13.83 3.72 12.49
C THR A 50 13.63 5.21 12.28
N SER A 51 14.39 5.78 11.35
CA SER A 51 14.16 7.14 10.89
C SER A 51 12.84 7.23 10.10
N SER A 52 12.17 8.38 10.15
CA SER A 52 10.94 8.62 9.36
C SER A 52 11.11 8.31 7.86
N PRO A 53 12.26 8.63 7.22
CA PRO A 53 12.53 8.21 5.84
C PRO A 53 12.58 6.67 5.66
N PHE A 54 13.13 5.93 6.62
CA PHE A 54 13.22 4.46 6.53
C PHE A 54 11.84 3.79 6.60
N ILE A 55 10.96 4.25 7.50
CA ILE A 55 9.58 3.73 7.57
C ILE A 55 8.83 4.07 6.27
N ALA A 56 9.04 5.28 5.73
CA ALA A 56 8.42 5.70 4.47
C ALA A 56 8.85 4.79 3.30
N THR A 57 10.14 4.47 3.16
CA THR A 57 10.59 3.59 2.06
C THR A 57 10.00 2.17 2.16
N ILE A 58 9.92 1.60 3.36
CA ILE A 58 9.30 0.28 3.55
C ILE A 58 7.80 0.34 3.25
N SER A 59 7.12 1.40 3.70
CA SER A 59 5.71 1.62 3.40
C SER A 59 5.47 1.77 1.90
N ASP A 60 6.36 2.45 1.16
CA ASP A 60 6.27 2.63 -0.29
C ASP A 60 6.46 1.31 -1.03
N ILE A 61 7.48 0.54 -0.68
CA ILE A 61 7.73 -0.80 -1.26
C ILE A 61 6.53 -1.71 -1.00
N THR A 62 6.05 -1.76 0.24
CA THR A 62 4.89 -2.58 0.62
C THR A 62 3.64 -2.10 -0.12
N GLY A 63 3.46 -0.79 -0.26
CA GLY A 63 2.31 -0.23 -0.93
C GLY A 63 2.26 -0.53 -2.42
N LEU A 64 3.41 -0.47 -3.10
CA LEU A 64 3.54 -0.90 -4.50
C LEU A 64 3.25 -2.39 -4.66
N LEU A 65 3.75 -3.23 -3.76
CA LEU A 65 3.46 -4.66 -3.78
C LEU A 65 1.96 -4.93 -3.63
N ILE A 66 1.28 -4.27 -2.70
CA ILE A 66 -0.18 -4.38 -2.53
C ILE A 66 -0.88 -3.94 -3.82
N TYR A 67 -0.56 -2.75 -4.33
CA TYR A 67 -1.18 -2.20 -5.53
C TYR A 67 -1.03 -3.13 -6.73
N PHE A 68 0.18 -3.61 -7.03
CA PHE A 68 0.44 -4.49 -8.17
C PHE A 68 -0.22 -5.85 -8.01
N ASN A 69 -0.33 -6.39 -6.78
CA ASN A 69 -1.04 -7.65 -6.55
C ASN A 69 -2.55 -7.49 -6.78
N ILE A 70 -3.16 -6.40 -6.31
CA ILE A 70 -4.59 -6.13 -6.58
C ILE A 70 -4.81 -5.85 -8.07
N ALA A 71 -3.94 -5.08 -8.72
CA ALA A 71 -4.01 -4.82 -10.15
C ALA A 71 -3.89 -6.12 -10.96
N ARG A 72 -3.00 -7.02 -10.55
CA ARG A 72 -2.85 -8.36 -11.17
C ARG A 72 -4.12 -9.19 -11.05
N LEU A 73 -4.84 -9.11 -9.92
CA LEU A 73 -6.10 -9.82 -9.73
C LEU A 73 -7.18 -9.37 -10.74
N PHE A 74 -7.22 -8.08 -11.06
CA PHE A 74 -8.18 -7.51 -12.01
C PHE A 74 -7.64 -7.43 -13.46
N TRP A 75 -6.38 -7.83 -13.70
CA TRP A 75 -5.69 -7.65 -14.97
C TRP A 75 -6.49 -8.15 -16.17
N ALA A 76 -7.03 -9.37 -16.13
CA ALA A 76 -7.78 -9.95 -17.23
C ALA A 76 -9.07 -9.17 -17.57
N LYS A 77 -9.69 -8.52 -16.58
CA LYS A 77 -10.88 -7.68 -16.76
C LYS A 77 -10.51 -6.30 -17.29
N ILE A 78 -9.34 -5.78 -16.91
CA ILE A 78 -8.80 -4.50 -17.37
C ILE A 78 -8.29 -4.62 -18.82
N SER A 79 -7.65 -5.74 -19.18
CA SER A 79 -7.08 -5.96 -20.52
C SER A 79 -8.12 -6.32 -21.59
N GLY A 80 -9.33 -6.71 -21.17
CA GLY A 80 -10.45 -7.05 -22.07
C GLY A 80 -11.45 -5.91 -22.26
N MET A 81 -11.20 -4.74 -21.66
CA MET A 81 -11.87 -3.46 -21.95
C MET A 81 -11.06 -2.70 -22.99
#